data_AF-A0A959FDM6-F1
#
_entry.id   AF-A0A959FDM6-F1
#
_cell.length_a   1.000
_cell.length_b   1.000
_cell.length_c   1.000
_cell.angle_alpha   90.00
_cell.angle_beta   90.00
_cell.angle_gamma   90.00
#
_symmetry.space_group_name_H-M   'P 1'
#
loop_
_entity.id
_entity.type
_entity.pdbx_description
1 polymer ?
#
loop_
_entity_poly.entity_id
_entity_poly.type
_entity_poly.pdbx_seq_one_letter_code
_entity_poly.pdbx_strand_id
1 'polypeptide(L)'
;MELAINKQRLYSLDALRGFDMFWIMGGEEIFHKLAEITEHPFWQTLSKQFKHPAWNGFTCYDLIFPLFLFLAGVATPYSIGKQLEKGASRQSLLFRVIKRGMILVVLGIIYNN
;
A
#
# COMPACT_ATOMS: atom_id res chain seq x y z
N MET A 1 -14.03 -36.51 -8.05
CA MET A 1 -13.86 -35.64 -6.87
C MET A 1 -12.86 -34.55 -7.24
N GLU A 2 -13.32 -33.55 -7.99
CA GLU A 2 -12.51 -32.35 -8.28
C GLU A 2 -12.34 -31.58 -6.98
N LEU A 3 -11.11 -31.58 -6.44
CA LEU A 3 -10.73 -30.65 -5.39
C LEU A 3 -10.74 -29.26 -6.02
N ALA A 4 -11.87 -28.56 -5.90
CA ALA A 4 -11.93 -27.14 -6.15
C ALA A 4 -10.95 -26.47 -5.18
N ILE A 5 -9.74 -26.16 -5.66
CA ILE A 5 -8.79 -25.29 -4.97
C ILE A 5 -9.52 -23.96 -4.81
N ASN A 6 -10.15 -23.76 -3.65
CA ASN A 6 -10.79 -22.49 -3.31
C ASN A 6 -9.66 -21.47 -3.19
N LYS A 7 -9.42 -20.78 -4.30
CA LYS A 7 -8.34 -19.84 -4.49
C LYS A 7 -8.73 -18.56 -3.77
N GLN A 8 -8.69 -18.61 -2.43
CA GLN A 8 -9.00 -17.50 -1.55
C GLN A 8 -8.13 -16.29 -1.90
N ARG A 9 -8.68 -15.09 -1.70
CA ARG A 9 -7.90 -13.85 -1.75
C ARG A 9 -6.89 -13.91 -0.60
N LEU A 10 -5.69 -13.37 -0.82
CA LEU A 10 -4.69 -13.31 0.24
C LEU A 10 -5.06 -12.18 1.20
N TYR A 11 -5.83 -12.50 2.24
CA TYR A 11 -6.38 -11.50 3.17
C TYR A 11 -5.29 -10.72 3.90
N SER A 12 -4.17 -11.37 4.24
CA SER A 12 -3.01 -10.70 4.86
C SER A 12 -2.43 -9.61 3.95
N LEU A 13 -2.35 -9.87 2.65
CA LEU A 13 -1.83 -8.91 1.68
C LEU A 13 -2.77 -7.73 1.48
N ASP A 14 -4.08 -7.99 1.42
CA ASP A 14 -5.08 -6.93 1.30
C ASP A 14 -5.15 -6.09 2.60
N ALA A 15 -5.04 -6.72 3.78
CA ALA A 15 -4.99 -6.02 5.08
C ALA A 15 -3.74 -5.15 5.24
N LEU A 16 -2.57 -5.67 4.86
CA LEU A 16 -1.31 -4.94 4.97
C LEU A 16 -1.24 -3.76 3.99
N ARG A 17 -1.75 -3.91 2.77
CA ARG A 17 -1.91 -2.75 1.86
C ARG A 17 -2.88 -1.72 2.43
N GLY A 18 -3.99 -2.15 3.04
CA GLY A 18 -4.94 -1.24 3.67
C GLY A 18 -4.32 -0.46 4.83
N PHE A 19 -3.47 -1.12 5.63
CA PHE A 19 -2.67 -0.49 6.67
C PHE A 19 -1.76 0.60 6.09
N ASP A 20 -1.01 0.31 5.01
CA ASP A 20 -0.15 1.31 4.37
C ASP A 20 -0.95 2.51 3.83
N MET A 21 -2.08 2.25 3.15
CA MET A 21 -2.96 3.31 2.64
C MET A 21 -3.51 4.20 3.75
N PHE A 22 -3.83 3.63 4.92
CA PHE A 22 -4.29 4.38 6.08
C PHE A 22 -3.24 5.38 6.58
N TRP A 23 -1.98 4.95 6.67
CA TRP A 23 -0.91 5.85 7.11
C TRP A 23 -0.63 6.95 6.08
N ILE A 24 -0.55 6.62 4.78
CA ILE A 24 -0.31 7.59 3.70
C ILE A 24 -1.42 8.64 3.62
N MET A 25 -2.67 8.29 3.92
CA MET A 25 -3.81 9.21 3.86
C MET A 25 -3.79 10.27 4.99
N GLY A 26 -2.96 10.12 6.01
CA GLY A 26 -2.90 11.04 7.15
C GLY A 26 -3.21 10.40 8.49
N GLY A 27 -3.01 9.08 8.64
CA GLY A 27 -3.13 8.40 9.94
C GLY A 27 -2.26 9.04 11.03
N GLU A 28 -1.13 9.66 10.65
CA GLU A 28 -0.25 10.45 11.53
C GLU A 28 -0.95 11.63 12.22
N GLU A 29 -1.90 12.30 11.57
CA GLU A 29 -2.55 13.50 12.11
C GLU A 29 -3.35 13.20 13.38
N ILE A 30 -3.92 11.98 13.46
CA ILE A 30 -4.64 11.51 14.64
C ILE A 30 -3.69 11.45 15.84
N PHE A 31 -2.48 10.91 15.63
CA PHE A 31 -1.50 10.76 16.71
C PHE A 31 -0.86 12.09 17.10
N HIS A 32 -0.67 13.01 16.15
CA HIS A 32 -0.20 14.36 16.46
C HIS A 32 -1.22 15.13 17.32
N LYS A 33 -2.50 15.10 16.95
CA LYS A 33 -3.57 15.77 17.72
C LYS A 33 -3.78 15.13 19.09
N LEU A 34 -3.71 13.81 19.20
CA LEU A 34 -3.81 13.11 20.49
C LEU A 34 -2.63 13.43 21.42
N ALA A 35 -1.43 13.54 20.88
CA ALA A 35 -0.24 13.89 21.67
C ALA A 35 -0.30 15.32 22.22
N GLU A 36 -0.87 16.25 21.46
CA GLU A 36 -1.07 17.64 21.87
C GLU A 36 -2.08 17.77 23.02
N ILE A 37 -3.13 16.95 23.02
CA ILE A 37 -4.17 16.99 24.07
C ILE A 37 -3.74 16.24 25.34
N THR A 38 -2.98 15.15 25.21
CA THR A 38 -2.73 14.24 26.35
C THR A 38 -1.48 14.63 27.15
N GLU A 39 -0.56 15.44 26.60
CA GLU A 39 0.74 15.86 27.17
C GLU A 39 1.63 14.74 27.77
N HIS A 40 1.27 13.46 27.65
CA HIS A 40 1.98 12.35 28.26
C HIS A 40 3.26 11.99 27.48
N PRO A 41 4.38 11.65 28.15
CA PRO A 41 5.67 11.36 27.51
C PRO A 41 5.62 10.26 26.43
N PHE A 42 4.73 9.29 26.61
CA PHE A 42 4.48 8.20 25.65
C PHE A 42 3.95 8.73 24.30
N TRP A 43 2.89 9.55 24.33
CA TRP A 43 2.26 10.08 23.12
C TRP A 43 3.17 11.09 22.40
N GLN A 44 3.97 11.85 23.14
CA GLN A 44 4.98 12.73 22.55
C GLN A 44 6.08 11.95 21.83
N THR A 45 6.55 10.84 22.39
CA THR A 45 7.57 9.99 21.75
C THR A 45 7.00 9.27 20.52
N LEU A 46 5.75 8.82 20.59
CA LEU A 46 5.04 8.22 19.47
C LEU A 46 4.79 9.22 18.34
N SER A 47 4.38 10.45 18.67
CA SER A 47 4.23 11.57 17.73
C SER A 47 5.54 11.90 17.02
N LYS A 48 6.69 11.85 17.71
CA LYS A 48 8.01 12.02 17.08
C LYS A 48 8.33 10.94 16.04
N GLN A 49 7.82 9.72 16.19
CA GLN A 49 8.02 8.63 15.22
C GLN A 49 7.18 8.76 13.94
N PHE A 50 6.17 9.64 13.95
CA PHE A 50 5.34 9.97 12.79
C PHE A 50 5.74 11.30 12.13
N LYS A 51 6.73 12.02 12.68
CA LYS A 51 7.26 13.25 12.11
C LYS A 51 8.47 12.94 11.24
N HIS A 52 8.37 13.21 9.94
CA HIS A 52 9.47 12.95 9.01
C HIS A 52 10.69 13.85 9.33
N PRO A 53 11.87 13.27 9.64
CA PRO A 53 13.07 14.06 9.89
C PRO A 53 13.64 14.60 8.57
N ALA A 54 14.14 15.84 8.58
CA ALA A 54 14.48 16.55 7.35
C ALA A 54 15.70 16.00 6.56
N TRP A 55 16.59 15.21 7.18
CA TRP A 55 17.78 14.69 6.47
C TRP A 55 18.51 13.53 7.16
N ASN A 56 18.68 13.59 8.50
CA ASN A 56 19.35 12.54 9.28
C ASN A 56 18.42 12.08 10.40
N GLY A 57 17.88 10.87 10.25
CA GLY A 57 16.98 10.24 11.19
C GLY A 57 16.38 8.97 10.59
N PHE A 58 15.87 8.10 11.46
CA PHE A 58 15.07 6.96 11.05
C PHE A 58 13.80 6.98 11.89
N THR A 59 12.66 7.09 11.23
CA THR A 59 11.35 7.08 11.84
C THR A 59 10.53 5.94 11.30
N CYS A 60 9.56 5.46 12.09
CA CYS A 60 8.68 4.39 11.67
C CYS A 60 7.97 4.71 10.33
N TYR A 61 7.70 5.99 10.09
CA TYR A 61 7.08 6.47 8.86
C TYR A 61 7.89 6.15 7.59
N ASP A 62 9.21 6.13 7.70
CA ASP A 62 10.11 5.88 6.56
C ASP A 62 9.98 4.45 6.02
N LEU A 63 9.44 3.52 6.83
CA LEU A 63 9.21 2.13 6.44
C LEU A 63 7.96 1.92 5.58
N ILE A 64 7.02 2.87 5.54
CA ILE A 64 5.77 2.74 4.77
C ILE A 64 6.08 2.59 3.28
N PHE A 65 7.00 3.39 2.75
CA PHE A 65 7.35 3.36 1.33
C PHE A 65 8.06 2.05 0.90
N PRO A 66 9.13 1.59 1.59
CA PRO A 66 9.72 0.28 1.35
C PRO A 66 8.71 -0.88 1.45
N LEU A 67 7.82 -0.82 2.45
CA LEU A 67 6.78 -1.83 2.64
C LEU A 67 5.81 -1.85 1.45
N PHE A 68 5.32 -0.68 1.03
CA PHE A 68 4.44 -0.56 -0.13
C PHE A 68 5.08 -1.13 -1.41
N LEU A 69 6.35 -0.79 -1.68
CA LEU A 69 7.08 -1.31 -2.85
C LEU A 69 7.25 -2.83 -2.78
N PHE A 70 7.57 -3.37 -1.61
CA PHE A 70 7.67 -4.81 -1.39
C PHE A 70 6.34 -5.52 -1.65
N LEU A 71 5.23 -4.99 -1.13
CA LEU A 71 3.91 -5.57 -1.34
C LEU A 71 3.47 -5.51 -2.79
N ALA A 72 3.77 -4.42 -3.51
CA ALA A 72 3.52 -4.31 -4.95
C ALA A 72 4.33 -5.37 -5.73
N GLY A 73 5.59 -5.57 -5.35
CA GLY A 73 6.49 -6.57 -5.91
C GLY A 73 5.95 -8.00 -5.71
N VAL A 74 5.54 -8.37 -4.50
CA VAL A 74 5.01 -9.71 -4.19
C VAL A 74 3.61 -9.94 -4.78
N ALA A 75 2.78 -8.90 -4.84
CA ALA A 75 1.41 -8.99 -5.37
C ALA A 75 1.35 -9.31 -6.87
N THR A 76 2.32 -8.81 -7.63
CA THR A 76 2.36 -8.91 -9.10
C THR A 76 2.47 -10.37 -9.60
N PRO A 77 3.49 -11.16 -9.21
CA PRO A 77 3.61 -12.56 -9.63
C PRO A 77 2.47 -13.42 -9.05
N TYR A 78 2.00 -13.14 -7.84
CA TYR A 78 0.85 -13.86 -7.26
C TYR A 78 -0.43 -13.66 -8.08
N SER A 79 -0.70 -12.44 -8.53
CA SER A 79 -1.88 -12.12 -9.36
C SER A 79 -1.78 -12.69 -10.78
N ILE A 80 -0.59 -12.65 -11.37
CA ILE A 80 -0.34 -13.17 -12.72
C ILE A 80 -0.39 -14.71 -12.72
N GLY A 81 0.29 -15.37 -11.79
CA GLY A 81 0.26 -16.84 -11.66
C GLY A 81 -1.16 -17.36 -11.47
N LYS A 82 -1.95 -16.69 -10.61
CA LYS A 82 -3.36 -17.04 -10.39
C LYS A 82 -4.22 -16.92 -11.64
N GLN A 83 -3.95 -15.94 -12.51
CA GLN A 83 -4.71 -15.73 -13.75
C GLN A 83 -4.26 -16.65 -14.89
N LEU A 84 -2.97 -16.96 -14.98
CA LEU A 84 -2.45 -17.94 -15.93
C LEU A 84 -3.02 -19.34 -15.66
N GLU A 85 -3.09 -19.75 -14.39
CA GLU A 85 -3.74 -21.00 -13.97
C GLU A 85 -5.26 -21.02 -14.25
N LYS A 86 -5.88 -19.86 -14.50
CA LYS A 86 -7.29 -19.75 -14.91
C LYS A 86 -7.47 -19.73 -16.44
N GLY A 87 -6.41 -19.98 -17.21
CA GLY A 87 -6.45 -19.97 -18.67
C GLY A 87 -6.47 -18.58 -19.31
N ALA A 88 -6.16 -17.52 -18.56
CA ALA A 88 -6.13 -16.16 -19.12
C ALA A 88 -4.95 -16.01 -20.11
N SER A 89 -5.22 -15.44 -21.29
CA SER A 89 -4.17 -15.12 -22.27
C SER A 89 -3.23 -14.05 -21.73
N ARG A 90 -1.91 -14.24 -21.89
CA ARG A 90 -0.86 -13.29 -21.46
C ARG A 90 -1.10 -11.88 -22.01
N GLN A 91 -1.60 -11.77 -23.24
CA GLN A 91 -1.92 -10.48 -23.88
C GLN A 91 -3.06 -9.75 -23.17
N SER A 92 -4.09 -10.47 -22.74
CA SER A 92 -5.22 -9.88 -22.00
C SER A 92 -4.80 -9.33 -20.63
N LEU A 93 -3.84 -9.98 -19.97
CA LEU A 93 -3.27 -9.53 -18.69
C LEU A 93 -2.44 -8.26 -18.89
N LEU A 94 -1.57 -8.25 -19.90
CA LEU A 94 -0.74 -7.09 -20.23
C LEU A 94 -1.60 -5.87 -20.57
N PHE A 95 -2.64 -6.04 -21.41
CA PHE A 95 -3.54 -4.96 -21.78
C PHE A 95 -4.27 -4.39 -20.56
N ARG A 96 -4.68 -5.24 -19.61
CA ARG A 96 -5.30 -4.80 -18.36
C ARG A 96 -4.36 -3.95 -17.51
N VAL A 97 -3.08 -4.34 -17.41
CA VAL A 97 -2.06 -3.58 -16.65
C VAL A 97 -1.80 -2.24 -17.32
N ILE A 98 -1.58 -2.23 -18.64
CA ILE A 98 -1.35 -1.00 -19.41
C ILE A 98 -2.54 -0.05 -19.31
N LYS A 99 -3.78 -0.56 -19.46
CA LYS A 99 -5.00 0.25 -19.33
C LYS A 99 -5.07 0.92 -17.95
N ARG A 100 -4.76 0.20 -16.88
CA ARG A 100 -4.74 0.76 -15.51
C ARG A 100 -3.66 1.83 -15.37
N GLY A 101 -2.46 1.59 -15.88
CA GLY A 101 -1.38 2.57 -15.90
C GLY A 101 -1.76 3.85 -16.67
N MET A 102 -2.31 3.70 -17.87
CA MET A 102 -2.76 4.86 -18.67
C MET A 102 -3.85 5.66 -17.99
N ILE A 103 -4.82 5.02 -17.33
CA ILE A 103 -5.85 5.72 -16.56
C ILE A 103 -5.21 6.58 -15.46
N LEU A 104 -4.26 6.05 -14.71
CA LEU A 104 -3.56 6.81 -13.66
C LEU A 104 -2.75 7.98 -14.24
N VAL A 105 -2.08 7.78 -15.38
CA VAL A 105 -1.35 8.85 -16.08
C VAL A 105 -2.31 9.96 -16.53
N VAL A 106 -3.42 9.60 -17.16
CA VAL A 106 -4.43 10.58 -17.62
C VAL A 106 -5.04 11.34 -16.44
N LEU A 107 -5.39 10.65 -15.35
CA LEU A 107 -5.87 11.30 -14.13
C LEU A 107 -4.81 12.25 -13.55
N GLY A 108 -3.54 11.86 -13.57
CA GLY A 108 -2.44 12.72 -13.15
C GLY A 108 -2.27 13.97 -14.01
N ILE A 109 -2.42 13.83 -15.34
CA ILE A 109 -2.38 14.97 -16.27
C ILE A 109 -3.54 15.94 -15.99
N ILE A 110 -4.76 15.43 -15.79
CA ILE A 110 -5.94 16.25 -15.48
C ILE A 110 -5.79 16.95 -14.13
N TYR A 111 -5.26 16.27 -13.12
CA TYR A 111 -5.07 16.88 -11.80
C TYR A 111 -3.94 17.94 -11.79
N ASN A 112 -2.88 17.72 -12.57
CA ASN A 112 -1.72 18.62 -12.62
C ASN A 112 -1.92 19.85 -13.54
N ASN A 113 -3.03 19.92 -14.28
CA ASN A 113 -3.33 20.99 -15.22
C ASN A 113 -4.65 21.69 -14.88
#